data_AF-A0A8C9LFG8-F1
#
_entry.id   AF-A0A8C9LFG8-F1
#
_cell.length_a   1.000
_cell.length_b   1.000
_cell.length_c   1.000
_cell.angle_alpha   90.00
_cell.angle_beta   90.00
_cell.angle_gamma   90.00
#
_symmetry.space_group_name_H-M   'P 1'
#
loop_
_entity.id
_entity.type
_entity.pdbx_description
1 polymer ?
#
loop_
_entity_poly.entity_id
_entity_poly.type
_entity_poly.pdbx_seq_one_letter_code
_entity_poly.pdbx_strand_id
1 'polypeptide(L)'
;MMEHEDFTSLAGYWNSSDSYQFSPASVIVPVVFSLIFLLGTVGNSLVLAVLLRNRQMGHNTTNLFILNLSLADFFFIVFCVPFQATIYSLEGWVFGSFICKAVHFFIYLTMYASSFTLAAVSVDRYLAIRYPLRSRELRTPYNAVAAMAVIWGLSVVFAGPYLSYYDLIEWESSYICMPGWEEWRRKVMDTSTFAFGYVIPVLVISLSYTRTIKYLWTAVEPLEDMSESKKAKRKVTKMIIIVTILFCLCWLPYHVVILRYLYGDFPFNQATYAFRLLSHCMAYANSCLNPIVYALVSKHFRKGFKKVFSCLLRKKHRNKVHVLHAAHTVPGFEAGSTEVSQVHEENNRCELNPDSLAVPSGSSKHLHLS
;
A
#
# COMPACT_ATOMS: atom_id res chain seq x y z
N MET A 1 -16.67 13.19 28.55
CA MET A 1 -16.27 14.45 29.20
C MET A 1 -14.77 14.73 29.05
N MET A 2 -13.87 13.72 29.03
CA MET A 2 -12.42 13.94 28.87
C MET A 2 -11.95 14.40 27.47
N GLU A 3 -12.47 13.89 26.34
CA GLU A 3 -12.14 14.50 25.02
C GLU A 3 -12.81 15.88 24.81
N HIS A 4 -13.87 16.16 25.58
CA HIS A 4 -14.61 17.42 25.55
C HIS A 4 -13.83 18.52 26.27
N GLU A 5 -13.08 18.17 27.33
CA GLU A 5 -12.09 19.03 28.01
C GLU A 5 -10.76 19.14 27.25
N ASP A 6 -10.38 18.13 26.47
CA ASP A 6 -9.15 18.14 25.67
C ASP A 6 -9.29 18.94 24.37
N PHE A 7 -10.45 18.88 23.71
CA PHE A 7 -10.77 19.75 22.58
C PHE A 7 -11.02 21.19 23.04
N THR A 8 -11.65 21.42 24.20
CA THR A 8 -11.77 22.77 24.80
C THR A 8 -10.48 23.30 25.38
N SER A 9 -9.55 22.47 25.85
CA SER A 9 -8.24 22.96 26.31
C SER A 9 -7.33 23.27 25.13
N LEU A 10 -7.40 22.50 24.04
CA LEU A 10 -6.80 22.87 22.76
C LEU A 10 -7.44 24.16 22.23
N ALA A 11 -8.76 24.20 22.02
CA ALA A 11 -9.47 25.38 21.52
C ALA A 11 -9.33 26.61 22.45
N GLY A 12 -9.37 26.42 23.77
CA GLY A 12 -9.21 27.45 24.78
C GLY A 12 -7.77 27.96 24.93
N TYR A 13 -6.75 27.12 24.68
CA TYR A 13 -5.36 27.54 24.54
C TYR A 13 -5.15 28.40 23.27
N TRP A 14 -5.84 28.07 22.18
CA TRP A 14 -5.86 28.88 20.95
C TRP A 14 -6.65 30.19 21.14
N ASN A 15 -7.72 30.20 21.94
CA ASN A 15 -8.56 31.39 22.18
C ASN A 15 -7.99 32.37 23.23
N SER A 16 -7.15 31.89 24.16
CA SER A 16 -6.53 32.74 25.18
C SER A 16 -5.23 33.40 24.71
N SER A 17 -4.74 33.01 23.53
CA SER A 17 -3.55 33.56 22.90
C SER A 17 -4.00 34.50 21.79
N ASP A 18 -4.19 35.79 22.11
CA ASP A 18 -4.46 36.89 21.16
C ASP A 18 -3.34 37.03 20.12
N SER A 19 -3.29 36.10 19.19
CA SER A 19 -2.64 36.20 17.90
C SER A 19 -3.17 35.05 17.04
N TYR A 20 -3.76 35.39 15.89
CA TYR A 20 -3.81 34.52 14.71
C TYR A 20 -2.36 34.13 14.31
N GLN A 21 -1.70 33.31 15.12
CA GLN A 21 -0.43 32.70 14.76
C GLN A 21 -0.76 31.53 13.86
N PHE A 22 -0.39 31.67 12.59
CA PHE A 22 -0.20 30.57 11.65
C PHE A 22 0.57 29.44 12.38
N SER A 23 -0.14 28.45 12.92
CA SER A 23 0.51 27.28 13.49
C SER A 23 1.22 26.59 12.33
N PRO A 24 2.56 26.44 12.33
CA PRO A 24 3.27 25.80 11.22
C PRO A 24 2.68 24.44 10.84
N ALA A 25 2.01 23.78 11.78
CA ALA A 25 1.26 22.54 11.58
C ALA A 25 0.16 22.64 10.51
N SER A 26 -0.58 23.75 10.40
CA SER A 26 -1.66 23.91 9.42
C SER A 26 -1.15 24.00 7.97
N VAL A 27 0.14 24.26 7.78
CA VAL A 27 0.82 24.24 6.46
C VAL A 27 1.64 22.97 6.26
N ILE A 28 2.43 22.59 7.27
CA ILE A 28 3.35 21.45 7.17
C ILE A 28 2.57 20.15 6.99
N VAL A 29 1.49 19.93 7.74
CA VAL A 29 0.73 18.68 7.67
C VAL A 29 0.11 18.47 6.29
N PRO A 30 -0.63 19.43 5.70
CA PRO A 30 -1.18 19.27 4.36
C PRO A 30 -0.12 19.07 3.28
N VAL A 31 1.04 19.73 3.39
CA VAL A 31 2.17 19.53 2.47
C VAL A 31 2.68 18.09 2.58
N VAL A 32 2.89 17.57 3.79
CA VAL A 32 3.34 16.19 4.02
C VAL A 32 2.30 15.19 3.51
N PHE A 33 1.02 15.37 3.80
CA PHE A 33 -0.05 14.50 3.32
C PHE A 33 -0.18 14.56 1.78
N SER A 34 0.05 15.73 1.17
CA SER A 34 0.09 15.87 -0.30
C SER A 34 1.26 15.10 -0.91
N LEU A 35 2.44 15.13 -0.28
CA LEU A 35 3.58 14.32 -0.72
C LEU A 35 3.30 12.82 -0.57
N ILE A 36 2.71 12.39 0.55
CA ILE A 36 2.28 11.00 0.77
C ILE A 36 1.28 10.59 -0.32
N PHE A 37 0.31 11.45 -0.64
CA PHE A 37 -0.68 11.20 -1.68
C PHE A 37 -0.03 11.03 -3.06
N LEU A 38 0.84 11.96 -3.47
CA LEU A 38 1.49 11.90 -4.78
C LEU A 38 2.44 10.70 -4.91
N LEU A 39 3.32 10.49 -3.93
CA LEU A 39 4.25 9.36 -3.95
C LEU A 39 3.51 8.04 -3.86
N GLY A 40 2.49 7.97 -3.02
CA GLY A 40 1.68 6.79 -2.79
C GLY A 40 0.86 6.38 -4.01
N THR A 41 0.14 7.33 -4.63
CA THR A 41 -0.66 7.07 -5.83
C THR A 41 0.22 6.62 -6.99
N VAL A 42 1.30 7.36 -7.30
CA VAL A 42 2.23 7.04 -8.39
C VAL A 42 2.92 5.70 -8.13
N GLY A 43 3.47 5.51 -6.93
CA GLY A 43 4.22 4.32 -6.56
C GLY A 43 3.36 3.05 -6.61
N ASN A 44 2.20 3.05 -5.94
CA ASN A 44 1.34 1.87 -5.90
C ASN A 44 0.72 1.59 -7.27
N SER A 45 0.36 2.61 -8.05
CA SER A 45 -0.11 2.43 -9.43
C SER A 45 0.96 1.77 -10.32
N LEU A 46 2.23 2.16 -10.17
CA LEU A 46 3.34 1.55 -10.89
C LEU A 46 3.52 0.08 -10.51
N VAL A 47 3.41 -0.26 -9.23
CA VAL A 47 3.50 -1.66 -8.76
C VAL A 47 2.36 -2.49 -9.36
N LEU A 48 1.12 -2.00 -9.26
CA LEU A 48 -0.06 -2.63 -9.87
C LEU A 48 0.14 -2.83 -11.37
N ALA A 49 0.58 -1.79 -12.09
CA ALA A 49 0.82 -1.86 -13.54
C ALA A 49 1.88 -2.92 -13.91
N VAL A 50 2.98 -3.01 -13.15
CA VAL A 50 4.04 -4.01 -13.39
C VAL A 50 3.54 -5.43 -13.13
N LEU A 51 2.76 -5.64 -12.07
CA LEU A 51 2.23 -6.95 -11.69
C LEU A 51 1.14 -7.43 -12.65
N LEU A 52 0.21 -6.54 -13.05
CA LEU A 52 -0.90 -6.89 -13.95
C LEU A 52 -0.44 -7.10 -15.39
N ARG A 53 0.58 -6.36 -15.83
CA ARG A 53 1.09 -6.47 -17.21
C ARG A 53 1.94 -7.72 -17.45
N ASN A 54 2.61 -8.22 -16.43
CA ASN A 54 3.43 -9.42 -16.56
C ASN A 54 2.71 -10.66 -16.02
N ARG A 55 1.93 -11.32 -16.89
CA ARG A 55 1.15 -12.52 -16.52
C ARG A 55 1.99 -13.63 -15.88
N GLN A 56 3.25 -13.81 -16.29
CA GLN A 56 4.14 -14.81 -15.68
C GLN A 56 4.43 -14.54 -14.20
N MET A 57 4.36 -13.28 -13.77
CA MET A 57 4.51 -12.91 -12.36
C MET A 57 3.24 -13.05 -11.54
N GLY A 58 2.06 -12.92 -12.16
CA GLY A 58 0.78 -13.00 -11.47
C GLY A 58 0.49 -14.36 -10.83
N HIS A 59 1.17 -15.42 -11.27
CA HIS A 59 1.00 -16.78 -10.74
C HIS A 59 1.85 -17.08 -9.49
N ASN A 60 2.80 -16.21 -9.13
CA ASN A 60 3.60 -16.39 -7.91
C ASN A 60 2.83 -15.85 -6.70
N THR A 61 2.62 -16.68 -5.67
CA THR A 61 1.94 -16.28 -4.42
C THR A 61 2.54 -15.01 -3.80
N THR A 62 3.85 -14.89 -3.89
CA THR A 62 4.67 -13.68 -3.66
C THR A 62 4.02 -12.41 -4.13
N ASN A 63 3.83 -12.41 -5.44
CA ASN A 63 3.40 -11.28 -6.21
C ASN A 63 1.91 -11.01 -6.03
N LEU A 64 1.11 -12.05 -5.74
CA LEU A 64 -0.31 -11.88 -5.37
C LEU A 64 -0.46 -11.14 -4.05
N PHE A 65 0.34 -11.47 -3.03
CA PHE A 65 0.33 -10.71 -1.77
C PHE A 65 0.85 -9.27 -1.95
N ILE A 66 1.87 -9.06 -2.78
CA ILE A 66 2.34 -7.70 -3.10
C ILE A 66 1.26 -6.92 -3.87
N LEU A 67 0.54 -7.58 -4.79
CA LEU A 67 -0.61 -6.99 -5.48
C LEU A 67 -1.70 -6.58 -4.49
N ASN A 68 -2.04 -7.45 -3.54
CA ASN A 68 -3.01 -7.18 -2.48
C ASN A 68 -2.60 -5.98 -1.63
N LEU A 69 -1.34 -5.94 -1.20
CA LEU A 69 -0.79 -4.84 -0.41
C LEU A 69 -0.85 -3.51 -1.18
N SER A 70 -0.41 -3.49 -2.43
CA SER A 70 -0.47 -2.28 -3.27
C SER A 70 -1.89 -1.84 -3.58
N LEU A 71 -2.85 -2.77 -3.67
CA LEU A 71 -4.26 -2.44 -3.85
C LEU A 71 -4.86 -1.81 -2.58
N ALA A 72 -4.60 -2.40 -1.41
CA ALA A 72 -5.04 -1.86 -0.12
C ALA A 72 -4.44 -0.47 0.14
N ASP A 73 -3.13 -0.32 -0.07
CA ASP A 73 -2.42 0.95 0.08
C ASP A 73 -2.95 2.01 -0.90
N PHE A 74 -3.23 1.62 -2.15
CA PHE A 74 -3.80 2.54 -3.15
C PHE A 74 -5.17 3.07 -2.71
N PHE A 75 -6.08 2.19 -2.25
CA PHE A 75 -7.39 2.61 -1.75
C PHE A 75 -7.28 3.47 -0.49
N PHE A 76 -6.39 3.13 0.44
CA PHE A 76 -6.10 3.97 1.60
C PHE A 76 -5.67 5.38 1.19
N ILE A 77 -4.74 5.49 0.24
CA ILE A 77 -4.22 6.77 -0.22
C ILE A 77 -5.30 7.59 -0.94
N VAL A 78 -6.15 6.96 -1.75
CA VAL A 78 -7.18 7.70 -2.50
C VAL A 78 -8.35 8.12 -1.61
N PHE A 79 -8.81 7.22 -0.73
CA PHE A 79 -10.05 7.43 0.02
C PHE A 79 -9.86 7.90 1.47
N CYS A 80 -8.65 7.87 2.02
CA CYS A 80 -8.41 8.24 3.42
C CYS A 80 -7.50 9.47 3.56
N VAL A 81 -6.36 9.49 2.87
CA VAL A 81 -5.34 10.56 3.00
C VAL A 81 -5.90 11.97 2.76
N PRO A 82 -6.70 12.25 1.70
CA PRO A 82 -7.22 13.60 1.46
C PRO A 82 -8.15 14.08 2.59
N PHE A 83 -9.07 13.21 3.03
CA PHE A 83 -9.99 13.54 4.12
C PHE A 83 -9.23 13.74 5.44
N GLN A 84 -8.22 12.91 5.71
CA GLN A 84 -7.38 13.11 6.89
C GLN A 84 -6.64 14.44 6.86
N ALA A 85 -6.15 14.88 5.70
CA ALA A 85 -5.48 16.17 5.58
C ALA A 85 -6.41 17.33 5.96
N THR A 86 -7.70 17.25 5.60
CA THR A 86 -8.67 18.30 5.92
C THR A 86 -8.92 18.49 7.41
N ILE A 87 -8.75 17.44 8.24
CA ILE A 87 -8.88 17.53 9.70
C ILE A 87 -7.86 18.52 10.30
N TYR A 88 -6.73 18.74 9.63
CA TYR A 88 -5.68 19.66 10.06
C TYR A 88 -5.72 21.02 9.35
N SER A 89 -6.57 21.18 8.33
CA SER A 89 -6.66 22.40 7.51
C SER A 89 -7.96 23.16 7.69
N LEU A 90 -9.04 22.46 8.03
CA LEU A 90 -10.37 23.04 8.22
C LEU A 90 -10.65 23.18 9.71
N GLU A 91 -11.44 24.19 10.06
CA GLU A 91 -11.90 24.42 11.44
C GLU A 91 -12.91 23.37 11.91
N GLY A 92 -13.55 22.64 10.97
CA GLY A 92 -14.50 21.58 11.27
C GLY A 92 -14.67 20.57 10.13
N TRP A 93 -15.35 19.47 10.44
CA TRP A 93 -15.71 18.39 9.52
C TRP A 93 -16.95 18.75 8.69
N VAL A 94 -16.74 18.97 7.39
CA VAL A 94 -17.79 19.43 6.46
C VAL A 94 -18.40 18.32 5.59
N PHE A 95 -17.92 17.08 5.68
CA PHE A 95 -18.31 15.98 4.77
C PHE A 95 -19.51 15.15 5.27
N GLY A 96 -20.09 15.54 6.41
CA GLY A 96 -21.22 14.84 7.03
C GLY A 96 -20.86 13.51 7.70
N SER A 97 -21.86 12.92 8.38
CA SER A 97 -21.69 11.73 9.23
C SER A 97 -21.29 10.48 8.45
N PHE A 98 -21.83 10.29 7.25
CA PHE A 98 -21.52 9.11 6.42
C PHE A 98 -20.02 9.03 6.07
N ILE A 99 -19.43 10.14 5.59
CA ILE A 99 -18.01 10.16 5.23
C ILE A 99 -17.13 10.08 6.48
N CYS A 100 -17.54 10.69 7.61
CA CYS A 100 -16.84 10.57 8.89
C CYS A 100 -16.65 9.10 9.28
N LYS A 101 -17.73 8.30 9.24
CA LYS A 101 -17.72 6.87 9.57
C LYS A 101 -16.98 6.04 8.51
N ALA A 102 -17.23 6.30 7.23
CA ALA A 102 -16.64 5.55 6.13
C ALA A 102 -15.11 5.71 6.08
N VAL A 103 -14.59 6.94 6.16
CA VAL A 103 -13.15 7.21 6.11
C VAL A 103 -12.42 6.49 7.24
N HIS A 104 -12.90 6.61 8.48
CA HIS A 104 -12.30 5.92 9.61
C HIS A 104 -12.39 4.40 9.48
N PHE A 105 -13.53 3.86 9.05
CA PHE A 105 -13.64 2.44 8.75
C PHE A 105 -12.58 1.98 7.72
N PHE A 106 -12.40 2.71 6.62
CA PHE A 106 -11.41 2.36 5.60
C PHE A 106 -9.96 2.49 6.09
N ILE A 107 -9.66 3.46 6.96
CA ILE A 107 -8.34 3.60 7.61
C ILE A 107 -8.00 2.31 8.38
N TYR A 108 -8.89 1.86 9.27
CA TYR A 108 -8.62 0.66 10.06
C TYR A 108 -8.72 -0.62 9.24
N LEU A 109 -9.65 -0.71 8.29
CA LEU A 109 -9.78 -1.86 7.39
C LEU A 109 -8.48 -2.12 6.61
N THR A 110 -7.92 -1.07 6.01
CA THR A 110 -6.68 -1.16 5.23
C THR A 110 -5.47 -1.38 6.12
N MET A 111 -5.41 -0.78 7.31
CA MET A 111 -4.40 -1.09 8.33
C MET A 111 -4.37 -2.59 8.68
N TYR A 112 -5.52 -3.17 9.05
CA TYR A 112 -5.61 -4.61 9.34
C TYR A 112 -5.25 -5.46 8.13
N ALA A 113 -5.73 -5.11 6.94
CA ALA A 113 -5.44 -5.84 5.71
C ALA A 113 -3.93 -5.85 5.40
N SER A 114 -3.26 -4.71 5.52
CA SER A 114 -1.81 -4.58 5.32
C SER A 114 -1.02 -5.36 6.38
N SER A 115 -1.40 -5.24 7.65
CA SER A 115 -0.75 -5.94 8.76
C SER A 115 -0.85 -7.46 8.65
N PHE A 116 -2.05 -7.99 8.42
CA PHE A 116 -2.26 -9.42 8.20
C PHE A 116 -1.60 -9.92 6.91
N THR A 117 -1.56 -9.10 5.85
CA THR A 117 -0.81 -9.42 4.63
C THR A 117 0.68 -9.55 4.90
N LEU A 118 1.29 -8.63 5.65
CA LEU A 118 2.71 -8.71 6.00
C LEU A 118 3.02 -9.95 6.84
N ALA A 119 2.16 -10.27 7.81
CA ALA A 119 2.27 -11.51 8.58
C ALA A 119 2.19 -12.75 7.66
N ALA A 120 1.20 -12.82 6.77
CA ALA A 120 1.05 -13.92 5.82
C ALA A 120 2.26 -14.05 4.87
N VAL A 121 2.79 -12.93 4.37
CA VAL A 121 3.98 -12.92 3.52
C VAL A 121 5.21 -13.40 4.29
N SER A 122 5.37 -13.01 5.56
CA SER A 122 6.48 -13.48 6.40
C SER A 122 6.45 -15.02 6.58
N VAL A 123 5.26 -15.59 6.76
CA VAL A 123 5.05 -17.03 6.86
C VAL A 123 5.29 -17.73 5.52
N ASP A 124 4.76 -17.19 4.41
CA ASP A 124 5.01 -17.69 3.05
C ASP A 124 6.52 -17.76 2.75
N ARG A 125 7.29 -16.74 3.16
CA ARG A 125 8.76 -16.74 3.03
C ARG A 125 9.43 -17.78 3.89
N TYR A 126 9.04 -17.90 5.15
CA TYR A 126 9.57 -18.90 6.06
C TYR A 126 9.35 -20.32 5.51
N LEU A 127 8.14 -20.63 5.05
CA LEU A 127 7.81 -21.93 4.43
C LEU A 127 8.64 -22.19 3.17
N ALA A 128 8.77 -21.19 2.28
CA ALA A 128 9.52 -21.33 1.03
C ALA A 128 11.02 -21.58 1.22
N ILE A 129 11.59 -21.17 2.36
CA ILE A 129 13.01 -21.35 2.68
C ILE A 129 13.24 -22.63 3.49
N ARG A 130 12.41 -22.89 4.51
CA ARG A 130 12.62 -24.00 5.45
C ARG A 130 12.06 -25.33 4.95
N TYR A 131 10.94 -25.32 4.23
CA TYR A 131 10.22 -26.53 3.81
C TYR A 131 9.91 -26.50 2.31
N PRO A 132 10.93 -26.59 1.43
CA PRO A 132 10.75 -26.37 -0.01
C PRO A 132 9.76 -27.33 -0.68
N LEU A 133 9.67 -28.58 -0.23
CA LEU A 133 8.73 -29.59 -0.77
C LEU A 133 7.28 -29.27 -0.38
N ARG A 134 6.98 -29.16 0.92
CA ARG A 134 5.64 -28.78 1.42
C ARG A 134 5.21 -27.39 0.94
N SER A 135 6.17 -26.47 0.81
CA SER A 135 5.94 -25.14 0.27
C SER A 135 5.47 -25.18 -1.19
N ARG A 136 5.86 -26.18 -1.99
CA ARG A 136 5.42 -26.31 -3.39
C ARG A 136 3.93 -26.64 -3.47
N GLU A 137 3.43 -27.44 -2.53
CA GLU A 137 2.02 -27.83 -2.44
C GLU A 137 1.15 -26.71 -1.85
N LEU A 138 1.68 -25.96 -0.86
CA LEU A 138 0.95 -24.88 -0.20
C LEU A 138 0.90 -23.59 -1.02
N ARG A 139 1.97 -23.24 -1.75
CA ARG A 139 2.10 -21.97 -2.46
C ARG A 139 1.46 -22.02 -3.85
N THR A 140 0.16 -22.31 -3.88
CA THR A 140 -0.67 -22.25 -5.08
C THR A 140 -1.40 -20.91 -5.15
N PRO A 141 -1.77 -20.43 -6.36
CA PRO A 141 -2.58 -19.21 -6.49
C PRO A 141 -3.94 -19.34 -5.79
N TYR A 142 -4.55 -20.53 -5.81
CA TYR A 142 -5.81 -20.80 -5.11
C TYR A 142 -5.69 -20.58 -3.60
N ASN A 143 -4.66 -21.16 -2.96
CA ASN A 143 -4.42 -20.96 -1.53
C ASN A 143 -4.07 -19.51 -1.20
N ALA A 144 -3.35 -18.81 -2.09
CA ALA A 144 -3.07 -17.39 -1.91
C ALA A 144 -4.34 -16.54 -1.98
N VAL A 145 -5.25 -16.81 -2.93
CA VAL A 145 -6.55 -16.13 -3.03
C VAL A 145 -7.44 -16.43 -1.83
N ALA A 146 -7.49 -17.69 -1.39
CA ALA A 146 -8.20 -18.05 -0.16
C ALA A 146 -7.62 -17.32 1.06
N ALA A 147 -6.29 -17.24 1.19
CA ALA A 147 -5.64 -16.49 2.26
C ALA A 147 -5.97 -14.98 2.19
N MET A 148 -6.00 -14.38 0.99
CA MET A 148 -6.42 -12.99 0.81
C MET A 148 -7.87 -12.79 1.25
N ALA A 149 -8.80 -13.68 0.87
CA ALA A 149 -10.19 -13.61 1.30
C ALA A 149 -10.32 -13.69 2.83
N VAL A 150 -9.55 -14.58 3.48
CA VAL A 150 -9.49 -14.66 4.95
C VAL A 150 -8.94 -13.37 5.57
N ILE A 151 -7.86 -12.81 5.01
CA ILE A 151 -7.28 -11.54 5.46
C ILE A 151 -8.34 -10.44 5.42
N TRP A 152 -9.01 -10.24 4.29
CA TRP A 152 -10.05 -9.21 4.16
C TRP A 152 -11.24 -9.46 5.08
N GLY A 153 -11.68 -10.72 5.22
CA GLY A 153 -12.74 -11.09 6.16
C GLY A 153 -12.39 -10.73 7.60
N LEU A 154 -11.19 -11.10 8.06
CA LEU A 154 -10.70 -10.73 9.39
C LEU A 154 -10.58 -9.21 9.54
N SER A 155 -10.06 -8.51 8.53
CA SER A 155 -9.95 -7.05 8.55
C SER A 155 -11.31 -6.38 8.68
N VAL A 156 -12.35 -6.87 7.99
CA VAL A 156 -13.72 -6.36 8.13
C VAL A 156 -14.26 -6.63 9.53
N VAL A 157 -14.02 -7.82 10.10
CA VAL A 157 -14.45 -8.15 11.46
C VAL A 157 -13.83 -7.19 12.48
N PHE A 158 -12.53 -6.94 12.41
CA PHE A 158 -11.84 -6.05 13.35
C PHE A 158 -12.09 -4.56 13.07
N ALA A 159 -12.28 -4.16 11.81
CA ALA A 159 -12.57 -2.77 11.45
C ALA A 159 -14.05 -2.40 11.62
N GLY A 160 -14.96 -3.37 11.56
CA GLY A 160 -16.42 -3.17 11.60
C GLY A 160 -16.93 -2.28 12.73
N PRO A 161 -16.47 -2.43 13.99
CA PRO A 161 -16.96 -1.59 15.07
C PRO A 161 -16.56 -0.10 14.93
N TYR A 162 -15.58 0.25 14.06
CA TYR A 162 -15.26 1.65 13.79
C TYR A 162 -16.38 2.43 13.06
N LEU A 163 -17.33 1.73 12.43
CA LEU A 163 -18.51 2.34 11.82
C LEU A 163 -19.45 2.99 12.86
N SER A 164 -19.43 2.51 14.10
CA SER A 164 -20.18 3.12 15.21
C SER A 164 -19.29 3.80 16.23
N TYR A 165 -17.96 3.60 16.17
CA TYR A 165 -16.99 4.23 17.05
C TYR A 165 -16.88 5.73 16.86
N TYR A 166 -16.82 6.19 15.61
CA TYR A 166 -16.74 7.62 15.26
C TYR A 166 -18.13 8.19 15.03
N ASP A 167 -18.39 9.39 15.54
CA ASP A 167 -19.61 10.13 15.27
C ASP A 167 -19.36 11.60 14.98
N LEU A 168 -20.39 12.24 14.40
CA LEU A 168 -20.39 13.67 14.10
C LEU A 168 -21.02 14.41 15.29
N ILE A 169 -20.23 15.26 15.96
CA ILE A 169 -20.64 16.00 17.15
C ILE A 169 -20.61 17.50 16.83
N GLU A 170 -21.62 18.24 17.28
CA GLU A 170 -21.68 19.70 17.15
C GLU A 170 -20.84 20.37 18.26
N TRP A 171 -19.99 21.32 17.87
CA TRP A 171 -19.03 22.01 18.71
C TRP A 171 -18.90 23.49 18.30
N GLU A 172 -19.26 24.43 19.17
CA GLU A 172 -19.09 25.89 18.95
C GLU A 172 -19.50 26.35 17.52
N SER A 173 -20.68 25.94 17.05
CA SER A 173 -21.22 26.22 15.70
C SER A 173 -20.49 25.53 14.52
N SER A 174 -19.60 24.59 14.81
CA SER A 174 -18.93 23.70 13.85
C SER A 174 -19.27 22.23 14.13
N TYR A 175 -18.95 21.34 13.20
CA TYR A 175 -19.07 19.90 13.42
C TYR A 175 -17.69 19.26 13.50
N ILE A 176 -17.48 18.30 14.39
CA ILE A 176 -16.25 17.53 14.51
C ILE A 176 -16.53 16.03 14.41
N CYS A 177 -15.61 15.29 13.79
CA CYS A 177 -15.68 13.83 13.66
C CYS A 177 -14.72 13.19 14.66
N MET A 178 -15.25 12.58 15.72
CA MET A 178 -14.45 12.07 16.84
C MET A 178 -15.04 10.79 17.47
N PRO A 179 -14.29 10.05 18.30
CA PRO A 179 -14.80 8.87 19.00
C PRO A 179 -16.01 9.20 19.90
N GLY A 180 -17.18 8.63 19.58
CA GLY A 180 -18.42 8.82 20.31
C GLY A 180 -18.67 7.81 21.44
N TRP A 181 -17.86 6.75 21.52
CA TRP A 181 -18.04 5.68 22.51
C TRP A 181 -17.69 6.12 23.94
N GLU A 182 -18.21 5.40 24.94
CA GLU A 182 -17.80 5.57 26.34
C GLU A 182 -16.32 5.23 26.54
N GLU A 183 -15.69 5.84 27.56
CA GLU A 183 -14.24 5.72 27.81
C GLU A 183 -13.75 4.27 27.92
N TRP A 184 -14.47 3.42 28.66
CA TRP A 184 -14.06 2.01 28.81
C TRP A 184 -14.15 1.25 27.49
N ARG A 185 -15.16 1.52 26.65
CA ARG A 185 -15.31 0.90 25.33
C ARG A 185 -14.21 1.37 24.38
N ARG A 186 -13.82 2.65 24.46
CA ARG A 186 -12.67 3.21 23.73
C ARG A 186 -11.37 2.53 24.11
N LYS A 187 -11.08 2.43 25.41
CA LYS A 187 -9.93 1.70 25.94
C LYS A 187 -9.86 0.27 25.41
N VAL A 188 -10.98 -0.45 25.46
CA VAL A 188 -11.07 -1.83 24.94
C VAL A 188 -10.82 -1.86 23.43
N MET A 189 -11.44 -0.96 22.66
CA MET A 189 -11.33 -0.92 21.21
C MET A 189 -9.89 -0.63 20.76
N ASP A 190 -9.29 0.46 21.24
CA ASP A 190 -7.95 0.87 20.81
C ASP A 190 -6.85 -0.07 21.32
N THR A 191 -7.03 -0.68 22.50
CA THR A 191 -6.13 -1.73 22.99
C THR A 191 -6.24 -3.01 22.16
N SER A 192 -7.47 -3.37 21.76
CA SER A 192 -7.67 -4.50 20.84
C SER A 192 -7.01 -4.22 19.50
N THR A 193 -7.13 -2.99 19.00
CA THR A 193 -6.47 -2.54 17.77
C THR A 193 -4.95 -2.61 17.88
N PHE A 194 -4.36 -2.19 19.00
CA PHE A 194 -2.94 -2.39 19.24
C PHE A 194 -2.54 -3.87 19.28
N ALA A 195 -3.31 -4.72 19.97
CA ALA A 195 -3.00 -6.14 20.10
C ALA A 195 -3.09 -6.89 18.77
N PHE A 196 -4.23 -6.80 18.08
CA PHE A 196 -4.51 -7.54 16.86
C PHE A 196 -3.97 -6.87 15.60
N GLY A 197 -3.97 -5.54 15.55
CA GLY A 197 -3.48 -4.77 14.40
C GLY A 197 -1.96 -4.63 14.37
N TYR A 198 -1.28 -4.72 15.51
CA TYR A 198 0.16 -4.47 15.61
C TYR A 198 0.92 -5.59 16.32
N VAL A 199 0.67 -5.86 17.61
CA VAL A 199 1.50 -6.78 18.42
C VAL A 199 1.53 -8.19 17.86
N ILE A 200 0.36 -8.81 17.64
CA ILE A 200 0.28 -10.20 17.13
C ILE A 200 0.93 -10.33 15.74
N PRO A 201 0.62 -9.47 14.75
CA PRO A 201 1.32 -9.47 13.45
C PRO A 201 2.84 -9.33 13.60
N VAL A 202 3.32 -8.39 14.41
CA VAL A 202 4.75 -8.17 14.65
C VAL A 202 5.41 -9.39 15.30
N LEU A 203 4.73 -10.08 16.22
CA LEU A 203 5.23 -11.32 16.82
C LEU A 203 5.34 -12.43 15.78
N VAL A 204 4.30 -12.65 14.98
CA VAL A 204 4.30 -13.67 13.90
C VAL A 204 5.45 -13.41 12.91
N ILE A 205 5.60 -12.15 12.51
CA ILE A 205 6.67 -11.68 11.64
C ILE A 205 8.03 -11.96 12.26
N SER A 206 8.24 -11.52 13.50
CA SER A 206 9.52 -11.60 14.19
C SER A 206 9.94 -13.05 14.34
N LEU A 207 9.03 -13.92 14.80
CA LEU A 207 9.29 -15.36 14.91
C LEU A 207 9.61 -16.00 13.56
N SER A 208 8.86 -15.66 12.50
CA SER A 208 9.07 -16.19 11.15
C SER A 208 10.45 -15.79 10.60
N TYR A 209 10.87 -14.54 10.81
CA TYR A 209 12.17 -14.06 10.34
C TYR A 209 13.33 -14.52 11.19
N THR A 210 13.22 -14.56 12.52
CA THR A 210 14.28 -15.14 13.37
C THR A 210 14.54 -16.58 12.97
N ARG A 211 13.50 -17.38 12.71
CA ARG A 211 13.65 -18.76 12.23
C ARG A 211 14.26 -18.83 10.83
N THR A 212 13.84 -17.94 9.93
CA THR A 212 14.38 -17.86 8.57
C THR A 212 15.88 -17.51 8.59
N ILE A 213 16.25 -16.50 9.36
CA ILE A 213 17.64 -16.05 9.52
C ILE A 213 18.46 -17.18 10.13
N LYS A 214 18.06 -17.75 11.28
CA LYS A 214 18.79 -18.88 11.89
C LYS A 214 19.05 -20.01 10.90
N TYR A 215 18.05 -20.40 10.10
CA TYR A 215 18.23 -21.43 9.08
C TYR A 215 19.21 -21.03 7.97
N LEU A 216 19.14 -19.78 7.49
CA LEU A 216 20.06 -19.28 6.48
C LEU A 216 21.51 -19.22 6.98
N TRP A 217 21.70 -19.02 8.28
CA TRP A 217 23.01 -19.00 8.94
C TRP A 217 23.55 -20.39 9.27
N THR A 218 22.69 -21.41 9.43
CA THR A 218 23.13 -22.80 9.64
C THR A 218 23.34 -23.57 8.35
N ALA A 219 22.61 -23.22 7.28
CA ALA A 219 22.71 -23.86 5.97
C ALA A 219 23.85 -23.30 5.09
N VAL A 220 25.01 -22.98 5.67
CA VAL A 220 26.13 -22.28 4.99
C VAL A 220 26.68 -23.13 3.84
N GLU A 221 26.25 -22.80 2.62
CA GLU A 221 27.05 -22.92 1.41
C GLU A 221 27.74 -21.56 1.17
N PRO A 222 29.01 -21.51 0.74
CA PRO A 222 29.68 -20.26 0.34
C PRO A 222 28.85 -19.48 -0.69
N LEU A 223 28.78 -18.15 -0.56
CA LEU A 223 27.96 -17.28 -1.45
C LEU A 223 28.28 -17.44 -2.95
N GLU A 224 29.50 -17.87 -3.26
CA GLU A 224 29.98 -18.12 -4.63
C GLU A 224 29.36 -19.38 -5.24
N ASP A 225 29.09 -20.40 -4.44
CA ASP A 225 28.58 -21.71 -4.88
C ASP A 225 27.03 -21.77 -4.89
N MET A 226 26.37 -20.70 -4.46
CA MET A 226 24.91 -20.63 -4.43
C MET A 226 24.33 -20.42 -5.82
N SER A 227 23.42 -21.32 -6.23
CA SER A 227 22.63 -21.13 -7.46
C SER A 227 21.90 -19.77 -7.51
N GLU A 228 21.78 -19.19 -8.70
CA GLU A 228 21.11 -17.91 -8.95
C GLU A 228 19.66 -17.87 -8.40
N SER A 229 18.98 -19.02 -8.40
CA SER A 229 17.64 -19.17 -7.79
C SER A 229 17.65 -18.93 -6.28
N LYS A 230 18.65 -19.47 -5.54
CA LYS A 230 18.78 -19.22 -4.09
C LYS A 230 19.12 -17.76 -3.81
N LYS A 231 20.00 -17.13 -4.60
CA LYS A 231 20.33 -15.69 -4.48
C LYS A 231 19.10 -14.80 -4.68
N ALA A 232 18.28 -15.09 -5.69
CA ALA A 232 17.02 -14.38 -5.94
C ALA A 232 16.04 -14.50 -4.76
N LYS A 233 15.86 -15.69 -4.19
CA LYS A 233 15.01 -15.92 -3.01
C LYS A 233 15.48 -15.15 -1.77
N ARG A 234 16.78 -15.14 -1.47
CA ARG A 234 17.36 -14.35 -0.36
C ARG A 234 17.09 -12.86 -0.55
N LYS A 235 17.23 -12.35 -1.78
CA LYS A 235 16.99 -10.94 -2.10
C LYS A 235 15.53 -10.52 -1.93
N VAL A 236 14.58 -11.33 -2.37
CA VAL A 236 13.14 -11.10 -2.13
C VAL A 236 12.84 -11.12 -0.64
N THR A 237 13.44 -12.05 0.11
CA THR A 237 13.27 -12.13 1.57
C THR A 237 13.80 -10.87 2.27
N LYS A 238 14.99 -10.40 1.90
CA LYS A 238 15.56 -9.14 2.40
C LYS A 238 14.62 -7.95 2.14
N MET A 239 14.03 -7.87 0.95
CA MET A 239 13.07 -6.81 0.60
C MET A 239 11.87 -6.82 1.54
N ILE A 240 11.28 -7.99 1.80
CA ILE A 240 10.08 -8.10 2.64
C ILE A 240 10.43 -7.81 4.12
N ILE A 241 11.61 -8.25 4.59
CA ILE A 241 12.11 -7.87 5.93
C ILE A 241 12.18 -6.34 6.07
N ILE A 242 12.74 -5.64 5.07
CA ILE A 242 12.82 -4.17 5.09
C ILE A 242 11.42 -3.53 5.13
N VAL A 243 10.51 -3.97 4.25
CA VAL A 243 9.11 -3.49 4.26
C VAL A 243 8.46 -3.69 5.62
N THR A 244 8.73 -4.83 6.26
CA THR A 244 8.12 -5.14 7.54
C THR A 244 8.70 -4.33 8.69
N ILE A 245 10.00 -4.07 8.69
CA ILE A 245 10.62 -3.15 9.66
C ILE A 245 10.04 -1.75 9.51
N LEU A 246 9.82 -1.28 8.26
CA LEU A 246 9.18 0.01 8.03
C LEU A 246 7.75 0.04 8.58
N PHE A 247 6.96 -1.02 8.39
CA PHE A 247 5.63 -1.13 9.01
C PHE A 247 5.72 -0.97 10.54
N CYS A 248 6.62 -1.70 11.21
CA CYS A 248 6.80 -1.57 12.65
C CYS A 248 7.16 -0.14 13.06
N LEU A 249 8.14 0.47 12.39
CA LEU A 249 8.62 1.81 12.72
C LEU A 249 7.59 2.90 12.43
N CYS A 250 6.78 2.75 11.38
CA CYS A 250 5.75 3.71 11.00
C CYS A 250 4.54 3.67 11.93
N TRP A 251 4.12 2.49 12.39
CA TRP A 251 2.92 2.32 13.21
C TRP A 251 3.17 2.39 14.72
N LEU A 252 4.38 2.09 15.19
CA LEU A 252 4.71 2.13 16.62
C LEU A 252 4.42 3.50 17.26
N PRO A 253 4.85 4.65 16.70
CA PRO A 253 4.62 5.94 17.34
C PRO A 253 3.13 6.24 17.51
N TYR A 254 2.32 5.91 16.49
CA TYR A 254 0.87 6.07 16.54
C TYR A 254 0.25 5.27 17.70
N HIS A 255 0.61 3.99 17.83
CA HIS A 255 0.11 3.16 18.93
C HIS A 255 0.60 3.60 20.31
N VAL A 256 1.84 4.12 20.41
CA VAL A 256 2.35 4.66 21.67
C VAL A 256 1.56 5.91 22.10
N VAL A 257 1.25 6.80 21.16
CA VAL A 257 0.47 8.01 21.43
C VAL A 257 -0.94 7.65 21.91
N ILE A 258 -1.67 6.77 21.21
CA ILE A 258 -3.04 6.42 21.59
C ILE A 258 -3.09 5.70 22.95
N LEU A 259 -2.14 4.79 23.24
CA LEU A 259 -2.08 4.11 24.53
C LEU A 259 -1.72 5.07 25.66
N ARG A 260 -0.79 6.00 25.43
CA ARG A 260 -0.43 7.00 26.42
C ARG A 260 -1.59 7.93 26.71
N TYR A 261 -2.34 8.31 25.67
CA TYR A 261 -3.56 9.11 25.80
C TYR A 261 -4.64 8.39 26.63
N LEU A 262 -4.82 7.09 26.43
CA LEU A 262 -5.87 6.32 27.11
C LEU A 262 -5.52 5.91 28.55
N TYR A 263 -4.25 5.58 28.84
CA TYR A 263 -3.85 4.94 30.10
C TYR A 263 -2.96 5.79 31.00
N GLY A 264 -2.51 6.96 30.56
CA GLY A 264 -1.65 7.81 31.39
C GLY A 264 -1.79 9.28 31.06
N ASP A 265 -0.91 10.08 31.64
CA ASP A 265 -0.91 11.52 31.39
C ASP A 265 -0.25 11.82 30.05
N PHE A 266 -1.02 12.38 29.12
CA PHE A 266 -0.53 12.94 27.87
C PHE A 266 -0.73 14.47 27.91
N PRO A 267 0.26 15.24 28.40
CA PRO A 267 0.06 16.67 28.60
C PRO A 267 -0.15 17.36 27.25
N PHE A 268 -1.08 18.32 27.17
CA PHE A 268 -1.36 19.06 25.94
C PHE A 268 -0.41 20.25 25.80
N ASN A 269 0.80 19.98 25.31
CA ASN A 269 1.81 20.99 25.03
C ASN A 269 2.30 20.89 23.58
N GLN A 270 3.11 21.86 23.15
CA GLN A 270 3.59 21.91 21.76
C GLN A 270 4.39 20.66 21.36
N ALA A 271 5.14 20.05 22.28
CA ALA A 271 5.95 18.87 22.01
C ALA A 271 5.09 17.61 21.81
N THR A 272 4.09 17.38 22.66
CA THR A 272 3.19 16.23 22.56
C THR A 272 2.24 16.36 21.36
N TYR A 273 1.82 17.58 21.03
CA TYR A 273 1.10 17.87 19.79
C TYR A 273 1.96 17.53 18.56
N ALA A 274 3.21 18.04 18.50
CA ALA A 274 4.12 17.73 17.41
C ALA A 274 4.41 16.22 17.29
N PHE A 275 4.59 15.53 18.41
CA PHE A 275 4.79 14.08 18.45
C PHE A 275 3.56 13.30 17.93
N ARG A 276 2.35 13.72 18.31
CA ARG A 276 1.09 13.16 17.80
C ARG A 276 0.98 13.34 16.29
N LEU A 277 1.30 14.52 15.78
CA LEU A 277 1.27 14.83 14.35
C LEU A 277 2.28 13.99 13.57
N LEU A 278 3.53 13.95 14.04
CA LEU A 278 4.59 13.14 13.42
C LEU A 278 4.20 11.66 13.40
N SER A 279 3.61 11.16 14.48
CA SER A 279 3.15 9.77 14.58
C SER A 279 2.07 9.44 13.55
N HIS A 280 1.11 10.36 13.32
CA HIS A 280 0.12 10.20 12.26
C HIS A 280 0.78 10.24 10.87
N CYS A 281 1.64 11.22 10.59
CA CYS A 281 2.35 11.30 9.32
C CYS A 281 3.16 10.02 9.03
N MET A 282 3.84 9.46 10.04
CA MET A 282 4.61 8.21 9.92
C MET A 282 3.72 7.01 9.59
N ALA A 283 2.58 6.86 10.28
CA ALA A 283 1.64 5.76 10.03
C ALA A 283 1.09 5.82 8.60
N TYR A 284 0.75 7.02 8.10
CA TYR A 284 0.22 7.20 6.76
C TYR A 284 1.30 7.06 5.68
N ALA A 285 2.54 7.46 5.96
CA ALA A 285 3.67 7.29 5.05
C ALA A 285 3.98 5.81 4.76
N ASN A 286 3.61 4.89 5.66
CA ASN A 286 3.77 3.44 5.44
C ASN A 286 3.26 3.00 4.06
N SER A 287 2.12 3.51 3.64
CA SER A 287 1.45 3.13 2.39
C SER A 287 2.17 3.63 1.13
N CYS A 288 3.03 4.67 1.22
CA CYS A 288 3.82 5.16 0.09
C CYS A 288 5.28 4.67 0.10
N LEU A 289 5.76 4.11 1.22
CA LEU A 289 7.13 3.60 1.32
C LEU A 289 7.33 2.23 0.64
N ASN A 290 6.27 1.41 0.54
CA ASN A 290 6.33 0.07 -0.05
C ASN A 290 6.88 0.06 -1.50
N PRO A 291 6.35 0.86 -2.44
CA PRO A 291 6.90 0.96 -3.80
C PRO A 291 8.36 1.43 -3.84
N ILE A 292 8.76 2.32 -2.94
CA ILE A 292 10.15 2.83 -2.85
C ILE A 292 11.10 1.69 -2.49
N VAL A 293 10.73 0.86 -1.50
CA VAL A 293 11.53 -0.33 -1.15
C VAL A 293 11.62 -1.29 -2.33
N TYR A 294 10.52 -1.52 -3.05
CA TYR A 294 10.53 -2.39 -4.23
C TYR A 294 11.46 -1.85 -5.32
N ALA A 295 11.44 -0.53 -5.56
CA ALA A 295 12.31 0.14 -6.51
C ALA A 295 13.78 0.07 -6.11
N LEU A 296 14.13 0.21 -4.82
CA LEU A 296 15.53 0.19 -4.39
C LEU A 296 16.09 -1.23 -4.31
N VAL A 297 15.31 -2.16 -3.80
CA VAL A 297 15.80 -3.49 -3.43
C VAL A 297 15.60 -4.50 -4.55
N SER A 298 14.50 -4.47 -5.31
CA SER A 298 14.19 -5.52 -6.29
C SER A 298 14.68 -5.19 -7.71
N LYS A 299 15.66 -5.97 -8.21
CA LYS A 299 16.10 -5.91 -9.62
C LYS A 299 14.92 -6.15 -10.58
N HIS A 300 14.01 -7.03 -10.19
CA HIS A 300 12.86 -7.41 -10.98
C HIS A 300 11.87 -6.22 -11.12
N PHE A 301 11.45 -5.60 -10.01
CA PHE A 301 10.56 -4.44 -10.05
C PHE A 301 11.20 -3.25 -10.76
N ARG A 302 12.51 -2.99 -10.56
CA ARG A 302 13.23 -1.94 -11.31
C ARG A 302 13.13 -2.12 -12.83
N LYS A 303 13.36 -3.33 -13.34
CA LYS A 303 13.23 -3.61 -14.78
C LYS A 303 11.78 -3.40 -15.24
N GLY A 304 10.81 -3.85 -14.45
CA GLY A 304 9.38 -3.62 -14.70
C GLY A 304 9.05 -2.12 -14.79
N PHE A 305 9.45 -1.32 -13.80
CA PHE A 305 9.21 0.12 -13.79
C PHE A 305 9.84 0.82 -14.99
N LYS A 306 11.09 0.48 -15.36
CA LYS A 306 11.73 1.00 -16.58
C LYS A 306 10.94 0.66 -17.85
N LYS A 307 10.41 -0.56 -17.96
CA LYS A 307 9.60 -1.00 -19.12
C LYS A 307 8.23 -0.30 -19.18
N VAL A 308 7.62 -0.02 -18.04
CA VAL A 308 6.39 0.78 -17.97
C VAL A 308 6.68 2.21 -18.41
N PHE A 309 7.72 2.83 -17.85
CA PHE A 309 8.12 4.20 -18.20
C PHE A 309 8.50 4.34 -19.68
N SER A 310 9.24 3.37 -20.25
CA SER A 310 9.59 3.39 -21.67
C SER A 310 8.38 3.21 -22.59
N CYS A 311 7.40 2.34 -22.28
CA CYS A 311 6.16 2.27 -23.09
C CYS A 311 5.31 3.56 -22.92
N LEU A 312 5.29 4.20 -21.75
CA LEU A 312 4.58 5.49 -21.54
C LEU A 312 5.22 6.62 -22.36
N LEU A 313 6.56 6.71 -22.36
CA LEU A 313 7.31 7.68 -23.16
C LEU A 313 7.18 7.42 -24.67
N ARG A 314 7.26 6.15 -25.14
CA ARG A 314 7.07 5.81 -26.56
C ARG A 314 5.64 6.12 -27.04
N LYS A 315 4.60 5.92 -26.23
CA LYS A 315 3.22 6.33 -26.57
C LYS A 315 3.08 7.84 -26.74
N LYS A 316 3.79 8.64 -25.92
CA LYS A 316 3.81 10.11 -26.04
C LYS A 316 4.49 10.59 -27.33
N HIS A 317 5.47 9.85 -27.85
CA HIS A 317 6.14 10.17 -29.12
C HIS A 317 5.30 9.76 -30.35
N ARG A 318 4.57 8.65 -30.28
CA ARG A 318 3.69 8.19 -31.39
C ARG A 318 2.45 9.06 -31.57
N ASN A 319 1.93 9.67 -30.51
CA ASN A 319 0.82 10.62 -30.58
C ASN A 319 1.23 12.03 -31.09
N LYS A 320 2.53 12.29 -31.27
CA LYS A 320 3.04 13.56 -31.83
C LYS A 320 3.45 13.49 -33.31
N VAL A 321 3.38 12.32 -33.95
CA VAL A 321 3.74 12.15 -35.37
C VAL A 321 2.65 11.37 -36.10
N HIS A 322 1.62 12.09 -36.51
CA HIS A 322 0.82 11.80 -37.71
C HIS A 322 0.07 13.06 -38.13
N VAL A 323 0.79 14.01 -38.74
CA VAL A 323 0.20 14.85 -39.79
C VAL A 323 0.78 14.31 -41.08
N LEU A 324 0.10 13.36 -41.70
CA LEU A 324 0.39 12.96 -43.07
C LEU A 324 -0.10 14.11 -43.95
N HIS A 325 0.82 14.95 -44.41
CA HIS A 325 0.57 15.77 -45.58
C HIS A 325 0.51 14.81 -46.78
N ALA A 326 -0.68 14.67 -47.37
CA ALA A 326 -0.84 13.96 -48.63
C ALA A 326 -0.17 14.79 -49.74
N ALA A 327 1.07 14.44 -50.09
CA ALA A 327 1.71 14.97 -51.28
C ALA A 327 1.26 14.14 -52.49
N HIS A 328 0.66 14.83 -53.47
CA HIS A 328 0.29 14.28 -54.75
C HIS A 328 1.51 13.72 -55.50
N THR A 329 1.31 12.54 -56.08
CA THR A 329 2.24 11.74 -56.88
C THR A 329 2.61 12.40 -58.21
N VAL A 330 3.90 12.39 -58.56
CA VAL A 330 4.40 12.29 -59.94
C VAL A 330 5.62 11.36 -59.94
N PRO A 331 5.70 10.31 -60.79
CA PRO A 331 6.83 9.41 -60.83
C PRO A 331 7.89 9.88 -61.85
N GLY A 332 9.16 9.89 -61.45
CA GLY A 332 10.27 10.07 -62.38
C GLY A 332 11.65 10.07 -61.70
N PHE A 333 12.46 9.09 -62.11
CA PHE A 333 13.92 9.02 -62.05
C PHE A 333 14.63 8.28 -60.91
N GLU A 334 15.51 7.35 -61.32
CA GLU A 334 16.41 6.50 -60.55
C GLU A 334 17.61 7.30 -59.97
N ALA A 335 18.08 6.91 -58.78
CA ALA A 335 19.49 6.67 -58.43
C ALA A 335 19.68 6.56 -56.92
N GLY A 336 20.57 5.66 -56.50
CA GLY A 336 21.28 5.80 -55.22
C GLY A 336 20.97 4.74 -54.18
N SER A 337 21.80 3.70 -54.19
CA SER A 337 22.01 2.77 -53.09
C SER A 337 22.30 3.49 -51.76
N THR A 338 21.63 3.07 -50.69
CA THR A 338 22.13 3.27 -49.33
C THR A 338 21.72 2.06 -48.50
N GLU A 339 22.67 1.17 -48.26
CA GLU A 339 22.56 0.14 -47.22
C GLU A 339 22.39 0.84 -45.87
N VAL A 340 21.23 0.66 -45.26
CA VAL A 340 21.04 0.95 -43.83
C VAL A 340 20.99 -0.39 -43.13
N SER A 341 22.08 -0.71 -42.44
CA SER A 341 22.20 -1.88 -41.58
C SER A 341 21.02 -1.97 -40.61
N GLN A 342 20.22 -3.02 -40.77
CA GLN A 342 19.23 -3.41 -39.78
C GLN A 342 19.95 -3.84 -38.50
N VAL A 343 20.01 -2.93 -37.53
CA VAL A 343 20.24 -3.33 -36.14
C VAL A 343 19.02 -4.12 -35.71
N HIS A 344 19.24 -5.40 -35.40
CA HIS A 344 18.25 -6.33 -34.88
C HIS A 344 17.80 -5.87 -33.48
N GLU A 345 16.87 -4.92 -33.40
CA GLU A 345 16.24 -4.51 -32.14
C GLU A 345 15.17 -5.55 -31.79
N GLU A 346 15.46 -6.38 -30.77
CA GLU A 346 14.51 -7.35 -30.19
C GLU A 346 13.12 -6.74 -30.06
N ASN A 347 12.17 -7.36 -30.75
CA ASN A 347 10.78 -6.93 -30.93
C ASN A 347 10.01 -6.95 -29.58
N ASN A 348 10.20 -5.95 -28.73
CA ASN A 348 9.53 -5.78 -27.44
C ASN A 348 8.11 -5.20 -27.64
N ARG A 349 7.18 -5.97 -28.23
CA ARG A 349 5.77 -5.55 -28.39
C ARG A 349 5.09 -5.38 -27.02
N CYS A 350 4.53 -4.19 -26.79
CA CYS A 350 3.58 -3.92 -25.71
C CYS A 350 2.17 -4.38 -26.19
N GLU A 351 1.90 -5.67 -26.36
CA GLU A 351 0.57 -6.16 -26.77
C GLU A 351 -0.41 -6.24 -25.57
N LEU A 352 -1.54 -5.55 -25.68
CA LEU A 352 -2.81 -5.93 -25.02
C LEU A 352 -3.47 -6.92 -25.98
N ASN A 353 -3.76 -8.15 -25.54
CA ASN A 353 -4.56 -9.08 -26.33
C ASN A 353 -6.06 -8.70 -26.18
N PRO A 354 -6.79 -8.29 -27.24
CA PRO A 354 -8.18 -7.82 -27.12
C PRO A 354 -9.22 -8.93 -26.89
N ASP A 355 -8.86 -10.21 -26.97
CA ASP A 355 -9.84 -11.31 -26.98
C ASP A 355 -10.39 -11.73 -25.60
N SER A 356 -10.14 -10.96 -24.54
CA SER A 356 -10.49 -11.35 -23.16
C SER A 356 -11.94 -11.09 -22.73
N LEU A 357 -12.91 -11.02 -23.66
CA LEU A 357 -14.34 -10.83 -23.35
C LEU A 357 -15.29 -11.90 -23.94
N ALA A 358 -14.78 -13.00 -24.51
CA ALA A 358 -15.64 -14.10 -24.94
C ALA A 358 -15.97 -15.07 -23.78
N VAL A 359 -17.23 -15.06 -23.35
CA VAL A 359 -17.86 -16.08 -22.50
C VAL A 359 -17.87 -17.41 -23.27
N PRO A 360 -17.51 -18.57 -22.67
CA PRO A 360 -17.53 -19.83 -23.39
C PRO A 360 -18.98 -20.33 -23.56
N SER A 361 -19.48 -20.32 -24.80
CA SER A 361 -20.69 -21.08 -25.17
C SER A 361 -20.32 -22.55 -25.44
N GLY A 362 -21.21 -23.43 -24.99
CA GLY A 362 -20.94 -24.86 -24.81
C GLY A 362 -20.55 -25.65 -26.06
N SER A 363 -19.74 -26.68 -25.81
CA SER A 363 -19.37 -27.74 -26.73
C SER A 363 -20.62 -28.56 -27.13
N SER A 364 -20.95 -28.56 -28.43
CA SER A 364 -21.79 -29.59 -29.04
C SER A 364 -20.86 -30.63 -29.68
N LYS A 365 -20.96 -31.88 -29.20
CA LYS A 365 -20.25 -33.04 -29.73
C LYS A 365 -20.96 -33.49 -31.02
N HIS A 366 -20.26 -33.49 -32.16
CA HIS A 366 -20.68 -34.28 -33.32
C HIS A 366 -19.92 -35.61 -33.34
N LEU A 367 -20.67 -36.71 -33.15
CA LEU A 367 -20.28 -38.06 -33.55
C LEU A 367 -20.22 -38.11 -35.07
N HIS A 368 -19.12 -38.62 -35.64
CA HIS A 368 -19.13 -39.20 -36.99
C HIS A 368 -19.03 -40.72 -36.86
N LEU A 369 -20.13 -41.37 -37.26
CA LEU A 369 -20.22 -42.78 -37.63
C LEU A 369 -20.36 -42.80 -39.15
N SER A 370 -19.37 -43.36 -39.85
CA SER A 370 -19.47 -44.20 -41.07
C SER A 370 -18.06 -44.51 -41.54
#